data_AF-A0A963ZEZ5-F1
#
_entry.id   AF-A0A963ZEZ5-F1
#
_cell.length_a   1.000
_cell.length_b   1.000
_cell.length_c   1.000
_cell.angle_alpha   90.00
_cell.angle_beta   90.00
_cell.angle_gamma   90.00
#
_symmetry.space_group_name_H-M   'P 1'
#
loop_
_entity.id
_entity.type
_entity.pdbx_description
1 polymer ?
#
loop_
_entity_poly.entity_id
_entity_poly.type
_entity_poly.pdbx_seq_one_letter_code
_entity_poly.pdbx_strand_id
1 'polypeptide(L)'
;MNKLIYPLFALLLIVQSCKNKPEDQEEVNLDKNKLDLDIKIVEDNGIILDLESPSLNTASVDDTLLLVVARTYSEGDLPPITADNWLGIYRQSEQNITVEFASLHIENVEDAFGEEGNLSAINVADIENKQAICYLKGISGINELSFTDYSYHLKDQQLLPGESITIGGITLVAEAGETTEYYPGFNDYHLYLKQWNDNNEMIQEILHIEYFDDAMITFYFIGDLDQDGKIDLLINESYKYSFGNPVLYLSSKARKGELVRRIGQIFLSSC
;
A
#
# COMPACT_ATOMS: atom_id res chain seq x y z
N MET A 1 42.86 -55.18 -22.73
CA MET A 1 42.60 -53.83 -23.30
C MET A 1 41.59 -53.96 -24.41
N ASN A 2 40.29 -53.85 -24.09
CA ASN A 2 39.20 -53.96 -25.07
C ASN A 2 38.45 -52.63 -25.15
N LYS A 3 38.35 -52.13 -26.39
CA LYS A 3 37.73 -50.87 -26.81
C LYS A 3 36.21 -50.99 -26.71
N LEU A 4 35.56 -49.96 -26.15
CA LEU A 4 34.12 -49.75 -26.24
C LEU A 4 33.86 -48.63 -27.25
N ILE A 5 33.08 -48.95 -28.28
CA ILE A 5 32.63 -48.06 -29.36
C ILE A 5 31.21 -47.62 -28.98
N TYR A 6 30.97 -46.31 -28.86
CA TYR A 6 29.63 -45.73 -28.72
C TYR A 6 29.09 -45.32 -30.09
N PRO A 7 27.83 -45.63 -30.44
CA PRO A 7 27.25 -45.15 -31.68
C PRO A 7 26.65 -43.75 -31.53
N LEU A 8 26.89 -42.99 -32.59
CA LEU A 8 26.43 -41.67 -32.96
C LEU A 8 24.91 -41.68 -33.18
N PHE A 9 24.14 -40.89 -32.42
CA PHE A 9 22.72 -40.62 -32.70
C PHE A 9 22.61 -39.25 -33.35
N ALA A 10 22.31 -39.23 -34.66
CA ALA A 10 21.95 -38.05 -35.41
C ALA A 10 20.43 -37.87 -35.35
N LEU A 11 19.96 -36.78 -34.72
CA LEU A 11 18.56 -36.37 -34.79
C LEU A 11 18.44 -35.24 -35.81
N LEU A 12 17.77 -35.56 -36.92
CA LEU A 12 17.47 -34.71 -38.06
C LEU A 12 16.16 -33.94 -37.75
N LEU A 13 16.22 -32.64 -37.49
CA LEU A 13 15.03 -31.78 -37.43
C LEU A 13 14.77 -31.18 -38.81
N ILE A 14 13.65 -31.59 -39.40
CA ILE A 14 13.13 -31.08 -40.67
C ILE A 14 12.45 -29.74 -40.40
N VAL A 15 13.04 -28.65 -40.88
CA VAL A 15 12.37 -27.34 -40.98
C VAL A 15 11.55 -27.35 -42.27
N GLN A 16 10.23 -27.42 -42.17
CA GLN A 16 9.35 -27.10 -43.29
C GLN A 16 9.09 -25.59 -43.31
N SER A 17 9.48 -25.02 -44.43
CA SER A 17 9.36 -23.63 -44.83
C SER A 17 8.14 -23.42 -45.74
N CYS A 18 7.75 -22.15 -45.87
CA CYS A 18 6.91 -21.53 -46.90
C CYS A 18 5.39 -21.58 -46.68
N LYS A 19 4.75 -20.41 -46.46
CA LYS A 19 4.36 -19.47 -47.55
C LYS A 19 3.69 -18.21 -46.98
N ASN A 20 4.27 -17.05 -47.30
CA ASN A 20 3.62 -15.73 -47.28
C ASN A 20 2.50 -15.64 -48.33
N LYS A 21 1.42 -14.91 -48.02
CA LYS A 21 0.66 -14.07 -48.97
C LYS A 21 -0.36 -13.16 -48.23
N PRO A 22 -0.88 -12.09 -48.87
CA PRO A 22 -0.43 -10.70 -48.72
C PRO A 22 -1.42 -9.80 -47.95
N GLU A 23 -0.98 -8.58 -47.65
CA GLU A 23 -1.80 -7.43 -47.24
C GLU A 23 -2.98 -7.19 -48.18
N ASP A 24 -4.16 -6.98 -47.60
CA ASP A 24 -5.23 -6.19 -48.20
C ASP A 24 -5.48 -4.98 -47.29
N GLN A 25 -5.24 -3.79 -47.82
CA GLN A 25 -5.62 -2.51 -47.22
C GLN A 25 -7.11 -2.28 -47.48
N GLU A 26 -7.94 -2.31 -46.45
CA GLU A 26 -9.29 -1.72 -46.49
C GLU A 26 -9.21 -0.26 -46.02
N GLU A 27 -9.33 0.67 -46.97
CA GLU A 27 -9.71 2.05 -46.69
C GLU A 27 -11.15 2.09 -46.17
N VAL A 28 -11.32 2.31 -44.87
CA VAL A 28 -12.64 2.65 -44.31
C VAL A 28 -12.91 4.13 -44.53
N ASN A 29 -13.70 4.39 -45.57
CA ASN A 29 -14.29 5.69 -45.87
C ASN A 29 -15.50 5.91 -44.93
N LEU A 30 -15.32 6.70 -43.87
CA LEU A 30 -16.39 7.07 -42.95
C LEU A 30 -17.13 8.29 -43.48
N ASP A 31 -18.27 8.00 -44.10
CA ASP A 31 -19.28 8.97 -44.52
C ASP A 31 -19.82 9.72 -43.29
N LYS A 32 -19.65 11.05 -43.33
CA LYS A 32 -20.18 11.97 -42.33
C LYS A 32 -21.66 12.15 -42.61
N ASN A 33 -22.52 11.44 -41.88
CA ASN A 33 -23.77 12.00 -41.34
C ASN A 33 -24.61 10.96 -40.57
N LYS A 34 -24.97 11.37 -39.35
CA LYS A 34 -26.19 10.99 -38.62
C LYS A 34 -26.18 9.71 -37.79
N LEU A 35 -25.63 9.81 -36.58
CA LEU A 35 -26.22 9.16 -35.40
C LEU A 35 -26.50 10.24 -34.35
N ASP A 36 -27.77 10.59 -34.17
CA ASP A 36 -28.26 11.41 -33.06
C ASP A 36 -28.13 10.59 -31.77
N LEU A 37 -27.13 10.92 -30.95
CA LEU A 37 -27.15 10.63 -29.52
C LEU A 37 -27.24 11.97 -28.78
N ASP A 38 -28.37 12.19 -28.10
CA ASP A 38 -28.57 13.31 -27.19
C ASP A 38 -27.59 13.22 -26.02
N ILE A 39 -26.40 13.80 -26.18
CA ILE A 39 -25.45 14.07 -25.11
C ILE A 39 -25.60 15.54 -24.75
N LYS A 40 -26.05 15.77 -23.52
CA LYS A 40 -26.18 17.09 -22.93
C LYS A 40 -24.78 17.62 -22.61
N ILE A 41 -24.24 18.46 -23.50
CA ILE A 41 -22.97 19.16 -23.31
C ILE A 41 -23.15 20.20 -22.18
N VAL A 42 -22.32 20.09 -21.14
CA VAL A 42 -21.97 21.20 -20.26
C VAL A 42 -20.52 21.53 -20.57
N GLU A 43 -20.30 22.66 -21.24
CA GLU A 43 -18.97 23.26 -21.39
C GLU A 43 -18.60 23.94 -20.07
N ASP A 44 -17.44 23.62 -19.51
CA ASP A 44 -16.63 24.64 -18.81
C ASP A 44 -15.14 24.25 -18.84
N ASN A 45 -14.43 24.93 -19.74
CA ASN A 45 -13.09 25.52 -19.59
C ASN A 45 -11.96 24.73 -18.89
N GLY A 46 -11.01 24.28 -19.72
CA GLY A 46 -9.56 24.48 -19.52
C GLY A 46 -8.96 23.94 -18.22
N ILE A 47 -8.60 22.66 -18.20
CA ILE A 47 -7.74 22.09 -17.16
C ILE A 47 -6.32 22.62 -17.36
N ILE A 48 -5.93 23.59 -16.53
CA ILE A 48 -4.56 23.71 -16.06
C ILE A 48 -4.36 22.50 -15.15
N LEU A 49 -3.46 21.59 -15.52
CA LEU A 49 -2.95 20.55 -14.61
C LEU A 49 -2.05 21.25 -13.61
N ASP A 50 -2.66 21.89 -12.62
CA ASP A 50 -2.01 22.16 -11.37
C ASP A 50 -2.11 20.86 -10.55
N LEU A 51 -0.97 20.23 -10.31
CA LEU A 51 -0.83 19.17 -9.32
C LEU A 51 -0.98 19.83 -7.95
N GLU A 52 -2.18 20.29 -7.63
CA GLU A 52 -2.52 20.66 -6.27
C GLU A 52 -2.39 19.38 -5.45
N SER A 53 -1.36 19.37 -4.59
CA SER A 53 -1.19 18.44 -3.49
C SER A 53 -2.56 18.10 -2.93
N PRO A 54 -2.95 16.82 -2.83
CA PRO A 54 -4.24 16.49 -2.25
C PRO A 54 -4.26 17.06 -0.85
N SER A 55 -5.07 18.12 -0.67
CA SER A 55 -5.32 18.71 0.65
C SER A 55 -5.57 17.57 1.63
N LEU A 56 -4.79 17.58 2.71
CA LEU A 56 -4.73 16.52 3.71
C LEU A 56 -6.05 16.52 4.49
N ASN A 57 -7.12 16.02 3.88
CA ASN A 57 -8.27 15.54 4.61
C ASN A 57 -7.80 14.27 5.31
N THR A 58 -7.28 14.45 6.52
CA THR A 58 -7.29 13.46 7.60
C THR A 58 -8.75 13.10 7.85
N ALA A 59 -9.34 12.33 6.92
CA ALA A 59 -10.69 11.86 7.02
C ALA A 59 -10.75 10.95 8.25
N SER A 60 -11.32 11.50 9.32
CA SER A 60 -11.49 10.86 10.61
C SER A 60 -12.17 9.51 10.44
N VAL A 61 -11.39 8.44 10.61
CA VAL A 61 -11.93 7.13 10.90
C VAL A 61 -11.67 6.87 12.38
N ASP A 62 -12.73 7.02 13.18
CA ASP A 62 -12.80 6.81 14.63
C ASP A 62 -11.95 7.83 15.44
N ASP A 63 -12.62 8.80 16.08
CA ASP A 63 -12.09 9.99 16.80
C ASP A 63 -11.06 9.73 17.93
N THR A 64 -10.53 8.51 18.05
CA THR A 64 -9.57 8.14 19.08
C THR A 64 -8.21 7.71 18.54
N LEU A 65 -8.10 7.24 17.30
CA LEU A 65 -6.84 6.71 16.79
C LEU A 65 -6.12 7.72 15.92
N LEU A 66 -4.84 7.95 16.23
CA LEU A 66 -3.99 8.87 15.50
C LEU A 66 -2.71 8.17 15.07
N LEU A 67 -2.31 8.40 13.82
CA LEU A 67 -1.13 7.84 13.18
C LEU A 67 -0.30 9.03 12.66
N VAL A 68 0.94 9.18 13.12
CA VAL A 68 1.87 10.25 12.71
C VAL A 68 3.27 9.71 12.42
N VAL A 69 4.09 10.44 11.65
CA VAL A 69 5.54 10.20 11.53
C VAL A 69 6.33 11.36 12.15
N ALA A 70 7.60 11.13 12.48
CA ALA A 70 8.49 12.20 12.93
C ALA A 70 8.83 13.13 11.74
N ARG A 71 8.33 14.36 11.79
CA ARG A 71 8.57 15.44 10.81
C ARG A 71 7.94 16.74 11.32
N THR A 72 8.13 17.80 10.53
CA THR A 72 7.35 19.03 10.63
C THR A 72 6.06 18.93 9.81
N TYR A 73 4.97 19.43 10.39
CA TYR A 73 3.63 19.53 9.82
C TYR A 73 3.23 21.00 9.78
N SER A 74 2.63 21.45 8.68
CA SER A 74 2.12 22.82 8.58
C SER A 74 0.85 22.99 9.42
N GLU A 75 0.43 24.24 9.60
CA GLU A 75 -0.78 24.54 10.35
C GLU A 75 -2.00 23.82 9.76
N GLY A 76 -2.72 23.07 10.59
CA GLY A 76 -3.92 22.32 10.18
C GLY A 76 -3.69 20.92 9.62
N ASP A 77 -2.43 20.53 9.34
CA ASP A 77 -2.12 19.17 8.87
C ASP A 77 -2.37 18.11 9.96
N LEU A 78 -2.25 18.49 11.24
CA LEU A 78 -2.52 17.63 12.37
C LEU A 78 -3.64 18.19 13.25
N PRO A 79 -4.51 17.33 13.81
CA PRO A 79 -5.36 17.74 14.92
C PRO A 79 -4.50 18.11 16.14
N PRO A 80 -5.07 18.76 17.17
CA PRO A 80 -4.36 18.98 18.42
C PRO A 80 -3.83 17.67 19.02
N ILE A 81 -2.51 17.60 19.27
CA ILE A 81 -1.82 16.42 19.80
C ILE A 81 -1.13 16.71 21.12
N THR A 82 -0.93 15.66 21.92
CA THR A 82 -0.15 15.70 23.17
C THR A 82 0.94 14.63 23.16
N ALA A 83 2.01 14.86 23.91
CA ALA A 83 3.23 14.05 23.92
C ALA A 83 3.09 12.65 24.54
N ASP A 84 2.01 12.38 25.27
CA ASP A 84 1.86 11.16 26.05
C ASP A 84 1.16 10.03 25.30
N ASN A 85 1.42 8.79 25.72
CA ASN A 85 0.72 7.56 25.29
C ASN A 85 0.85 7.23 23.79
N TRP A 86 2.07 7.33 23.27
CA TRP A 86 2.38 6.90 21.92
C TRP A 86 3.00 5.50 21.90
N LEU A 87 2.73 4.76 20.84
CA LEU A 87 3.45 3.55 20.45
C LEU A 87 4.24 3.88 19.20
N GLY A 88 5.53 3.60 19.19
CA GLY A 88 6.33 3.64 17.98
C GLY A 88 6.44 2.24 17.37
N ILE A 89 6.30 2.17 16.05
CA ILE A 89 6.66 0.99 15.27
C ILE A 89 8.03 1.25 14.68
N TYR A 90 9.04 0.51 15.13
CA TYR A 90 10.44 0.73 14.80
C TYR A 90 10.98 -0.38 13.92
N ARG A 91 11.82 0.00 12.96
CA ARG A 91 12.56 -0.96 12.13
C ARG A 91 13.97 -1.13 12.69
N GLN A 92 14.24 -2.31 13.27
CA GLN A 92 15.58 -2.66 13.76
C GLN A 92 16.45 -3.24 12.62
N SER A 93 15.82 -3.95 11.69
CA SER A 93 16.42 -4.45 10.44
C SER A 93 15.34 -4.69 9.38
N GLU A 94 15.71 -5.11 8.17
CA GLU A 94 14.75 -5.41 7.09
C GLU A 94 13.68 -6.45 7.48
N GLN A 95 13.96 -7.31 8.46
CA GLN A 95 13.08 -8.41 8.88
C GLN A 95 12.72 -8.36 10.36
N ASN A 96 13.01 -7.26 11.05
CA ASN A 96 12.76 -7.13 12.48
C ASN A 96 12.09 -5.79 12.77
N ILE A 97 10.80 -5.88 13.12
CA ILE A 97 9.98 -4.76 13.55
C ILE A 97 9.72 -4.92 15.04
N THR A 98 9.89 -3.83 15.78
CA THR A 98 9.59 -3.76 17.21
C THR A 98 8.52 -2.71 17.46
N VAL A 99 7.64 -2.97 18.41
CA VAL A 99 6.65 -1.99 18.87
C VAL A 99 6.97 -1.65 20.31
N GLU A 100 7.20 -0.37 20.59
CA GLU A 100 7.58 0.13 21.92
C GLU A 100 6.75 1.36 22.28
N PHE A 101 6.59 1.64 23.58
CA PHE A 101 6.08 2.95 23.99
C PHE A 101 7.09 4.03 23.58
N ALA A 102 6.58 5.08 22.93
CA ALA A 102 7.36 6.20 22.46
C ALA A 102 7.08 7.44 23.31
N SER A 103 8.13 8.22 23.57
CA SER A 103 8.01 9.55 24.16
C SER A 103 8.35 10.57 23.08
N LEU A 104 7.38 11.42 22.72
CA LEU A 104 7.54 12.38 21.64
C LEU A 104 7.82 13.77 22.20
N HIS A 105 8.76 14.48 21.57
CA HIS A 105 8.90 15.92 21.67
C HIS A 105 8.02 16.56 20.61
N ILE A 106 7.05 17.37 21.05
CA ILE A 106 6.11 18.09 20.18
C ILE A 106 6.23 19.56 20.50
N GLU A 107 6.59 20.36 19.50
CA GLU A 107 6.79 21.79 19.67
C GLU A 107 6.30 22.58 18.46
N ASN A 108 5.88 23.83 18.69
CA ASN A 108 5.57 24.75 17.61
C ASN A 108 6.88 25.32 17.06
N VAL A 109 7.02 25.26 15.74
CA VAL A 109 8.18 25.75 14.98
C VAL A 109 7.72 26.71 13.89
N GLU A 110 8.66 27.46 13.31
CA GLU A 110 8.36 28.30 12.16
C GLU A 110 7.96 27.42 10.96
N ASP A 111 6.88 27.79 10.29
CA ASP A 111 6.47 27.11 9.08
C ASP A 111 7.40 27.53 7.93
N ALA A 112 7.95 26.55 7.21
CA ALA A 112 8.83 26.78 6.07
C ALA A 112 8.16 27.58 4.94
N PHE A 113 6.82 27.56 4.89
CA PHE A 113 6.00 28.29 3.92
C PHE A 113 5.21 29.44 4.56
N GLY A 114 5.36 29.67 5.87
CA GLY A 114 4.65 30.70 6.61
C GLY A 114 5.35 32.06 6.61
N GLU A 115 4.72 33.01 7.31
CA GLU A 115 5.36 34.30 7.60
C GLU A 115 6.52 34.12 8.59
N GLU A 116 7.64 34.79 8.32
CA GLU A 116 8.84 34.74 9.18
C GLU A 116 8.49 35.13 10.63
N GLY A 117 8.94 34.30 11.59
CA GLY A 117 8.64 34.47 13.01
C GLY A 117 7.28 33.95 13.47
N ASN A 118 6.44 33.41 12.57
CA ASN A 118 5.18 32.76 12.93
C ASN A 118 5.39 31.28 13.26
N LEU A 119 5.17 30.91 14.53
CA LEU A 119 5.27 29.52 15.01
C LEU A 119 3.96 28.76 14.77
N SER A 120 3.62 28.55 13.49
CA SER A 120 2.36 27.91 13.06
C SER A 120 2.51 26.43 12.71
N ALA A 121 3.73 25.95 12.47
CA ALA A 121 4.00 24.54 12.19
C ALA A 121 4.25 23.74 13.48
N ILE A 122 4.03 22.43 13.43
CA ILE A 122 4.27 21.51 14.54
C ILE A 122 5.39 20.55 14.14
N ASN A 123 6.47 20.55 14.92
CA ASN A 123 7.52 19.54 14.81
C ASN A 123 7.21 18.37 15.75
N VAL A 124 7.24 17.15 15.21
CA VAL A 124 7.09 15.90 15.95
C VAL A 124 8.40 15.12 15.85
N ALA A 125 9.02 14.84 16.99
CA ALA A 125 10.25 14.07 17.07
C ALA A 125 10.20 13.05 18.22
N ASP A 126 10.94 11.95 18.10
CA ASP A 126 11.16 11.01 19.21
C ASP A 126 12.28 11.53 20.10
N ILE A 127 12.05 11.55 21.42
CA ILE A 127 13.02 12.09 22.40
C ILE A 127 14.35 11.32 22.37
N GLU A 128 14.31 10.01 22.09
CA GLU A 128 15.48 9.16 21.97
C GLU A 128 16.10 9.19 20.57
N ASN A 129 15.54 9.98 19.65
CA ASN A 129 15.92 10.07 18.23
C ASN A 129 15.90 8.72 17.51
N LYS A 130 14.99 7.82 17.94
CA LYS A 130 14.75 6.56 17.23
C LYS A 130 14.03 6.82 15.92
N GLN A 131 14.39 6.07 14.87
CA GLN A 131 13.70 6.14 13.57
C GLN A 131 12.52 5.17 13.55
N ALA A 132 11.34 5.65 13.98
CA ALA A 132 10.11 4.90 13.79
C ALA A 132 9.63 4.98 12.34
N ILE A 133 8.98 3.92 11.89
CA ILE A 133 8.13 3.93 10.69
C ILE A 133 6.97 4.90 10.91
N CYS A 134 6.32 4.79 12.08
CA CYS A 134 5.25 5.68 12.51
C CYS A 134 5.03 5.59 14.03
N TYR A 135 4.26 6.54 14.54
CA TYR A 135 3.76 6.60 15.90
C TYR A 135 2.24 6.54 15.91
N LEU A 136 1.72 5.77 16.86
CA LEU A 136 0.31 5.47 17.02
C LEU A 136 -0.17 5.91 18.40
N LYS A 137 -1.35 6.49 18.44
CA LYS A 137 -2.04 6.87 19.68
C LYS A 137 -3.48 6.42 19.62
N GLY A 138 -4.05 6.08 20.77
CA GLY A 138 -5.44 5.65 20.88
C GLY A 138 -5.68 4.15 20.76
N ILE A 139 -4.60 3.36 20.69
CA ILE A 139 -4.70 1.91 20.85
C ILE A 139 -4.88 1.60 22.33
N SER A 140 -6.02 0.99 22.68
CA SER A 140 -6.37 0.59 24.04
C SER A 140 -6.07 -0.88 24.28
N GLY A 141 -5.88 -1.29 25.54
CA GLY A 141 -5.78 -2.72 25.89
C GLY A 141 -4.36 -3.28 25.93
N ILE A 142 -3.35 -2.46 25.64
CA ILE A 142 -1.94 -2.85 25.71
C ILE A 142 -1.51 -2.89 27.17
N ASN A 143 -1.31 -4.10 27.69
CA ASN A 143 -0.89 -4.32 29.07
C ASN A 143 0.60 -4.65 29.18
N GLU A 144 1.19 -5.23 28.13
CA GLU A 144 2.60 -5.60 28.05
C GLU A 144 3.13 -5.36 26.64
N LEU A 145 4.38 -4.96 26.44
CA LEU A 145 4.95 -4.78 25.09
C LEU A 145 5.42 -6.12 24.49
N SER A 146 4.50 -7.07 24.35
CA SER A 146 4.74 -8.35 23.67
C SER A 146 3.82 -8.43 22.46
N PHE A 147 4.35 -8.10 21.29
CA PHE A 147 3.61 -8.16 20.04
C PHE A 147 4.09 -9.35 19.23
N THR A 148 3.15 -10.01 18.55
CA THR A 148 3.52 -11.03 17.58
C THR A 148 3.67 -10.37 16.23
N ASP A 149 4.89 -10.24 15.72
CA ASP A 149 5.17 -9.77 14.36
C ASP A 149 5.38 -10.98 13.44
N TYR A 150 4.73 -10.97 12.28
CA TYR A 150 4.82 -11.97 11.23
C TYR A 150 5.39 -11.39 9.92
N SER A 151 5.78 -10.11 9.90
CA SER A 151 6.27 -9.42 8.70
C SER A 151 7.50 -10.09 8.08
N TYR A 152 8.33 -10.74 8.90
CA TYR A 152 9.49 -11.52 8.46
C TYR A 152 9.15 -12.70 7.54
N HIS A 153 7.89 -13.11 7.47
CA HIS A 153 7.45 -14.16 6.57
C HIS A 153 7.30 -13.70 5.11
N LEU A 154 7.26 -12.39 4.86
CA LEU A 154 7.19 -11.84 3.51
C LEU A 154 8.60 -11.48 3.01
N LYS A 155 8.94 -12.00 1.83
CA LYS A 155 10.17 -11.61 1.14
C LYS A 155 10.07 -10.12 0.77
N ASP A 156 11.10 -9.35 1.11
CA ASP A 156 11.18 -7.91 0.86
C ASP A 156 9.97 -7.13 1.41
N GLN A 157 9.22 -7.72 2.36
CA GLN A 157 7.96 -7.19 2.89
C GLN A 157 6.86 -6.98 1.83
N GLN A 158 6.88 -7.76 0.75
CA GLN A 158 5.93 -7.66 -0.35
C GLN A 158 5.18 -8.97 -0.53
N LEU A 159 3.99 -8.86 -1.12
CA LEU A 159 3.22 -10.00 -1.63
C LEU A 159 2.88 -9.73 -3.09
N LEU A 160 3.59 -10.40 -3.99
CA LEU A 160 3.45 -10.23 -5.43
C LEU A 160 2.21 -10.95 -5.95
N PRO A 161 1.64 -10.53 -7.09
CA PRO A 161 0.50 -11.21 -7.70
C PRO A 161 0.73 -12.71 -7.92
N GLY A 162 -0.27 -13.51 -7.57
CA GLY A 162 -0.21 -14.97 -7.58
C GLY A 162 0.39 -15.57 -6.31
N GLU A 163 0.94 -14.76 -5.40
CA GLU A 163 1.41 -15.21 -4.11
C GLU A 163 0.29 -15.21 -3.06
N SER A 164 0.42 -16.12 -2.10
CA SER A 164 -0.42 -16.15 -0.91
C SER A 164 0.39 -16.59 0.29
N ILE A 165 -0.03 -16.14 1.48
CA ILE A 165 0.61 -16.52 2.73
C ILE A 165 -0.40 -16.67 3.85
N THR A 166 -0.27 -17.72 4.65
CA THR A 166 -1.11 -17.96 5.84
C THR A 166 -0.31 -17.67 7.10
N ILE A 167 -0.79 -16.71 7.90
CA ILE A 167 -0.18 -16.24 9.15
C ILE A 167 -1.27 -15.88 10.16
N GLY A 168 -1.08 -16.20 11.43
CA GLY A 168 -2.04 -15.84 12.49
C GLY A 168 -3.49 -16.30 12.23
N GLY A 169 -3.70 -17.39 11.49
CA GLY A 169 -5.04 -17.90 11.16
C GLY A 169 -5.77 -17.15 10.03
N ILE A 170 -5.14 -16.18 9.38
CA ILE A 170 -5.62 -15.55 8.15
C ILE A 170 -4.72 -15.95 6.97
N THR A 171 -5.26 -15.85 5.76
CA THR A 171 -4.50 -15.99 4.51
C THR A 171 -4.59 -14.68 3.73
N LEU A 172 -3.43 -14.08 3.48
CA LEU A 172 -3.27 -12.98 2.52
C LEU A 172 -3.14 -13.57 1.12
N VAL A 173 -3.85 -13.01 0.14
CA VAL A 173 -3.79 -13.42 -1.26
C VAL A 173 -3.66 -12.17 -2.13
N ALA A 174 -2.63 -12.14 -2.97
CA ALA A 174 -2.42 -11.07 -3.95
C ALA A 174 -2.80 -11.56 -5.34
N GLU A 175 -3.64 -10.80 -6.02
CA GLU A 175 -4.08 -11.07 -7.39
C GLU A 175 -3.82 -9.81 -8.25
N ALA A 176 -3.67 -9.98 -9.56
CA ALA A 176 -3.56 -8.88 -10.49
C ALA A 176 -4.24 -9.23 -11.82
N GLY A 177 -4.68 -8.20 -12.53
CA GLY A 177 -5.16 -8.31 -13.91
C GLY A 177 -4.05 -8.65 -14.91
N GLU A 178 -4.44 -8.83 -16.16
CA GLU A 178 -3.49 -9.12 -17.24
C GLU A 178 -2.56 -7.92 -17.49
N THR A 179 -1.26 -8.20 -17.62
CA THR A 179 -0.28 -7.20 -18.03
C THR A 179 -0.43 -6.90 -19.52
N THR A 180 -0.47 -5.63 -19.90
CA THR A 180 -0.52 -5.23 -21.32
C THR A 180 0.83 -4.69 -21.79
N GLU A 181 1.08 -4.69 -23.09
CA GLU A 181 2.31 -4.11 -23.68
C GLU A 181 2.44 -2.60 -23.42
N TYR A 182 1.32 -1.90 -23.17
CA TYR A 182 1.28 -0.46 -22.88
C TYR A 182 1.60 -0.10 -21.43
N TYR A 183 1.39 -1.03 -20.49
CA TYR A 183 1.65 -0.86 -19.07
C TYR A 183 2.50 -2.03 -18.56
N PRO A 184 3.83 -2.01 -18.80
CA PRO A 184 4.72 -3.04 -18.30
C PRO A 184 4.76 -2.96 -16.77
N GLY A 185 4.07 -3.88 -16.09
CA GLY A 185 3.92 -3.91 -14.65
C GLY A 185 2.66 -4.66 -14.22
N PHE A 186 2.42 -4.74 -12.91
CA PHE A 186 1.15 -5.25 -12.39
C PHE A 186 0.07 -4.19 -12.58
N ASN A 187 -1.06 -4.57 -13.16
CA ASN A 187 -2.25 -3.74 -13.26
C ASN A 187 -3.38 -4.42 -12.50
N ASP A 188 -4.33 -3.64 -12.01
CA ASP A 188 -5.52 -4.13 -11.33
C ASP A 188 -5.16 -5.07 -10.17
N TYR A 189 -4.29 -4.59 -9.27
CA TYR A 189 -3.80 -5.35 -8.13
C TYR A 189 -4.84 -5.40 -7.02
N HIS A 190 -5.14 -6.59 -6.54
CA HIS A 190 -6.05 -6.82 -5.42
C HIS A 190 -5.33 -7.56 -4.28
N LEU A 191 -5.59 -7.11 -3.06
CA LEU A 191 -5.18 -7.82 -1.85
C LEU A 191 -6.41 -8.26 -1.06
N TYR A 192 -6.48 -9.58 -0.85
CA TYR A 192 -7.55 -10.21 -0.10
C TYR A 192 -7.04 -10.77 1.22
N LEU A 193 -7.88 -10.67 2.24
CA LEU A 193 -7.81 -11.45 3.46
C LEU A 193 -8.84 -12.57 3.43
N LYS A 194 -8.40 -13.78 3.75
CA LYS A 194 -9.25 -14.97 3.86
C LYS A 194 -9.12 -15.56 5.25
N GLN A 195 -10.23 -15.94 5.87
CA GLN A 195 -10.25 -16.66 7.15
C GLN A 195 -11.30 -17.76 7.11
N TRP A 196 -10.99 -18.92 7.69
CA TRP A 196 -11.91 -20.04 7.80
C TRP A 196 -12.54 -20.10 9.18
N ASN A 197 -13.88 -20.06 9.26
CA ASN A 197 -14.63 -20.21 10.52
C ASN A 197 -15.71 -21.30 10.33
N ASP A 198 -15.63 -22.40 11.08
CA ASP A 198 -16.66 -23.45 11.18
C ASP A 198 -17.36 -23.82 9.84
N ASN A 199 -16.56 -24.06 8.80
CA ASN A 199 -16.92 -24.42 7.41
C ASN A 199 -17.33 -23.27 6.47
N ASN A 200 -17.27 -22.02 6.89
CA ASN A 200 -17.45 -20.87 6.00
C ASN A 200 -16.13 -20.11 5.82
N GLU A 201 -15.83 -19.79 4.56
CA GLU A 201 -14.77 -18.85 4.22
C GLU A 201 -15.30 -17.42 4.31
N MET A 202 -14.61 -16.59 5.07
CA MET A 202 -14.76 -15.14 4.98
C MET A 202 -13.65 -14.61 4.08
N ILE A 203 -14.03 -13.88 3.03
CA ILE A 203 -13.10 -13.17 2.15
C ILE A 203 -13.39 -11.68 2.25
N GLN A 204 -12.36 -10.89 2.45
CA GLN A 204 -12.42 -9.44 2.42
C GLN A 204 -11.35 -8.90 1.48
N GLU A 205 -11.74 -8.11 0.49
CA GLU A 205 -10.81 -7.24 -0.23
C GLU A 205 -10.44 -6.06 0.66
N ILE A 206 -9.15 -5.84 0.89
CA ILE A 206 -8.66 -4.74 1.73
C ILE A 206 -7.95 -3.66 0.94
N LEU A 207 -7.48 -3.97 -0.27
CA LEU A 207 -6.79 -3.03 -1.14
C LEU A 207 -7.02 -3.37 -2.61
N HIS A 208 -7.24 -2.34 -3.40
CA HIS A 208 -7.30 -2.37 -4.86
C HIS A 208 -6.47 -1.21 -5.42
N ILE A 209 -5.52 -1.52 -6.31
CA ILE A 209 -4.67 -0.54 -6.99
C ILE A 209 -4.77 -0.78 -8.50
N GLU A 210 -5.33 0.19 -9.22
CA GLU A 210 -5.53 0.08 -10.68
C GLU A 210 -4.23 -0.07 -11.46
N TYR A 211 -3.18 0.67 -11.06
CA TYR A 211 -1.86 0.61 -11.68
C TYR A 211 -0.76 1.03 -10.70
N PHE A 212 0.44 0.53 -10.92
CA PHE A 212 1.65 0.96 -10.22
C PHE A 212 2.51 1.86 -11.10
N ASP A 213 3.20 2.81 -10.48
CA ASP A 213 4.16 3.75 -11.08
C ASP A 213 5.49 3.65 -10.31
N ASP A 214 6.27 2.62 -10.65
CA ASP A 214 7.58 2.32 -10.08
C ASP A 214 7.63 2.06 -8.55
N ALA A 215 6.49 1.77 -7.90
CA ALA A 215 6.45 1.34 -6.51
C ALA A 215 5.44 0.21 -6.30
N MET A 216 5.78 -0.75 -5.44
CA MET A 216 4.91 -1.84 -5.01
C MET A 216 4.51 -1.62 -3.55
N ILE A 217 3.33 -2.11 -3.16
CA ILE A 217 2.89 -2.06 -1.76
C ILE A 217 3.90 -2.75 -0.85
N THR A 218 4.02 -2.27 0.39
CA THR A 218 4.96 -2.84 1.37
C THR A 218 4.26 -3.04 2.71
N PHE A 219 4.37 -4.23 3.29
CA PHE A 219 3.85 -4.53 4.62
C PHE A 219 4.86 -4.07 5.68
N TYR A 220 4.54 -2.98 6.37
CA TYR A 220 5.38 -2.48 7.47
C TYR A 220 5.20 -3.26 8.77
N PHE A 221 4.01 -3.81 8.99
CA PHE A 221 3.71 -4.64 10.16
C PHE A 221 2.59 -5.63 9.81
N ILE A 222 2.72 -6.86 10.29
CA ILE A 222 1.64 -7.84 10.30
C ILE A 222 1.67 -8.54 11.65
N GLY A 223 0.62 -8.41 12.44
CA GLY A 223 0.68 -8.90 13.81
C GLY A 223 -0.52 -8.49 14.64
N ASP A 224 -0.51 -8.82 15.92
CA ASP A 224 -1.57 -8.44 16.86
C ASP A 224 -1.14 -7.17 17.61
N LEU A 225 -1.57 -6.00 17.13
CA LEU A 225 -1.09 -4.68 17.58
C LEU A 225 -1.85 -4.17 18.80
N ASP A 226 -3.09 -4.61 19.01
CA ASP A 226 -3.93 -4.20 20.14
C ASP A 226 -4.24 -5.32 21.13
N GLN A 227 -3.61 -6.49 20.94
CA GLN A 227 -3.62 -7.64 21.85
C GLN A 227 -4.99 -8.30 21.97
N ASP A 228 -5.78 -8.28 20.89
CA ASP A 228 -7.07 -8.94 20.80
C ASP A 228 -7.00 -10.39 20.30
N GLY A 229 -5.79 -10.86 19.95
CA GLY A 229 -5.51 -12.20 19.44
C GLY A 229 -5.74 -12.37 17.93
N LYS A 230 -6.01 -11.29 17.19
CA LYS A 230 -6.22 -11.31 15.73
C LYS A 230 -5.16 -10.48 15.00
N ILE A 231 -5.11 -10.64 13.68
CA ILE A 231 -4.11 -9.96 12.84
C ILE A 231 -4.59 -8.57 12.43
N ASP A 232 -3.73 -7.60 12.73
CA ASP A 232 -3.70 -6.23 12.25
C ASP A 232 -2.60 -6.03 11.21
N LEU A 233 -2.75 -5.00 10.37
CA LEU A 233 -1.83 -4.72 9.26
C LEU A 233 -1.47 -3.23 9.22
N LEU A 234 -0.19 -2.93 9.03
CA LEU A 234 0.25 -1.60 8.57
C LEU A 234 0.86 -1.77 7.18
N ILE A 235 0.24 -1.18 6.16
CA ILE A 235 0.63 -1.34 4.76
C ILE A 235 0.95 0.02 4.18
N ASN A 236 2.10 0.18 3.54
CA ASN A 236 2.34 1.28 2.62
C ASN A 236 1.66 0.99 1.29
N GLU A 237 0.57 1.69 1.01
CA GLU A 237 -0.25 1.55 -0.19
C GLU A 237 0.22 2.47 -1.32
N SER A 238 1.43 3.02 -1.22
CA SER A 238 2.01 3.85 -2.28
C SER A 238 2.09 3.09 -3.58
N TYR A 239 1.36 3.57 -4.57
CA TYR A 239 1.48 3.11 -5.94
C TYR A 239 2.55 3.88 -6.71
N LYS A 240 3.17 4.93 -6.12
CA LYS A 240 4.26 5.69 -6.71
C LYS A 240 5.45 5.83 -5.77
N TYR A 241 6.67 5.92 -6.31
CA TYR A 241 7.89 6.07 -5.50
C TYR A 241 8.01 7.43 -4.81
N SER A 242 7.31 8.46 -5.32
CA SER A 242 7.46 9.86 -4.88
C SER A 242 6.63 10.21 -3.64
N PHE A 243 5.85 9.28 -3.10
CA PHE A 243 5.15 9.46 -1.84
C PHE A 243 4.98 8.14 -1.08
N GLY A 244 4.78 8.25 0.24
CA GLY A 244 4.32 7.20 1.14
C GLY A 244 2.81 7.32 1.40
N ASN A 245 2.09 6.21 1.45
CA ASN A 245 0.71 6.14 1.95
C ASN A 245 0.55 5.00 2.96
N PRO A 246 1.14 5.09 4.16
CA PRO A 246 0.97 4.07 5.19
C PRO A 246 -0.46 4.08 5.73
N VAL A 247 -1.09 2.90 5.76
CA VAL A 247 -2.47 2.69 6.17
C VAL A 247 -2.54 1.60 7.22
N LEU A 248 -3.23 1.89 8.33
CA LEU A 248 -3.48 0.95 9.42
C LEU A 248 -4.83 0.27 9.25
N TYR A 249 -4.81 -1.06 9.34
CA TYR A 249 -5.97 -1.93 9.41
C TYR A 249 -5.99 -2.63 10.78
N LEU A 250 -7.06 -2.43 11.55
CA LEU A 250 -7.26 -3.09 12.85
C LEU A 250 -8.42 -4.08 12.80
N SER A 251 -8.17 -5.26 13.34
CA SER A 251 -9.12 -6.35 13.49
C SER A 251 -10.12 -6.10 14.63
N SER A 252 -9.71 -5.48 15.74
CA SER A 252 -10.61 -5.10 16.84
C SER A 252 -11.69 -4.10 16.45
N LYS A 253 -11.47 -3.37 15.36
CA LYS A 253 -12.37 -2.37 14.79
C LYS A 253 -13.20 -2.91 13.62
N ALA A 254 -13.00 -4.17 13.24
CA ALA A 254 -13.76 -4.84 12.19
C ALA A 254 -15.26 -4.86 12.50
N ARG A 255 -16.08 -4.53 11.50
CA ARG A 255 -17.53 -4.67 11.60
C ARG A 255 -17.93 -6.11 11.30
N LYS A 256 -19.21 -6.43 11.56
CA LYS A 256 -19.75 -7.74 11.19
C LYS A 256 -19.55 -8.00 9.68
N GLY A 257 -18.80 -9.05 9.36
CA GLY A 257 -18.49 -9.44 7.98
C GLY A 257 -17.16 -8.88 7.46
N GLU A 258 -16.40 -8.15 8.28
CA GLU A 258 -15.03 -7.73 8.01
C GLU A 258 -14.07 -8.56 8.89
N LEU A 259 -12.87 -8.82 8.39
CA LEU A 259 -11.73 -9.36 9.14
C LEU A 259 -10.93 -8.23 9.78
N VAL A 260 -10.76 -7.12 9.05
CA VAL A 260 -10.08 -5.91 9.52
C VAL A 260 -10.81 -4.67 9.03
N ARG A 261 -10.64 -3.56 9.73
CA ARG A 261 -11.16 -2.25 9.34
C ARG A 261 -9.99 -1.32 9.09
N ARG A 262 -10.02 -0.56 7.99
CA ARG A 262 -9.12 0.56 7.73
C ARG A 262 -9.42 1.69 8.72
N ILE A 263 -8.44 2.10 9.55
CA ILE A 263 -8.63 3.08 10.65
C ILE A 263 -7.87 4.38 10.45
N GLY A 264 -6.82 4.40 9.64
CA GLY A 264 -6.08 5.64 9.41
C GLY A 264 -5.10 5.50 8.28
N GLN A 265 -4.77 6.63 7.68
CA GLN A 265 -3.72 6.74 6.66
C GLN A 265 -2.86 7.97 6.96
N ILE A 266 -1.58 7.91 6.61
CA ILE A 266 -0.73 9.10 6.49
C ILE A 266 -0.41 9.26 5.02
N PHE A 267 -0.44 10.49 4.51
CA PHE A 267 0.16 10.82 3.22
C PHE A 267 1.53 11.47 3.45
N LEU A 268 2.56 10.89 2.84
CA LEU A 268 3.96 11.32 2.97
C LEU A 268 4.48 11.73 1.59
N SER A 269 4.31 12.97 1.18
CA SER A 269 5.06 13.49 0.02
C SER A 269 6.47 13.89 0.44
N SER A 270 7.45 13.56 -0.40
CA SER A 270 8.77 14.20 -0.37
C SER A 270 8.72 15.45 -1.25
N CYS A 271 8.91 16.63 -0.66
CA CYS A 271 9.36 17.82 -1.38
C CYS A 271 10.87 17.94 -1.27
#